data_AF-A0A7W0SD46-F1
#
_entry.id   AF-A0A7W0SD46-F1
#
_cell.length_a   1.000
_cell.length_b   1.000
_cell.length_c   1.000
_cell.angle_alpha   90.00
_cell.angle_beta   90.00
_cell.angle_gamma   90.00
#
_symmetry.space_group_name_H-M   'P 1'
#
loop_
_entity.id
_entity.type
_entity.pdbx_description
1 polymer ?
#
loop_
_entity_poly.entity_id
_entity_poly.type
_entity_poly.pdbx_seq_one_letter_code
_entity_poly.pdbx_strand_id
1 'polypeptide(L)'
;MYVGSRALTVQPDGKILFLYLSSDALFHLVRLNASGSIDSGFSVTTIAATDLVQGFPLVFDPKTNQTLQPPEGVLSATLPIADAVVHSDGGIVLAGPFTSFRNIAARGLVRLKPDGTLDSTFQIGGGAQWTQTTQTAEFFPVVEQIEPQVDGKLLLAGTFEAFNGVAAPGIASLNADGSVDTSFVAPAIRQKFAGGQAVLAKQSDGSFLLSGPYSFPNETVAPSFIRLLELPVINSPLSATATAGQQFTYQFQASGVTSFTANNLPAGLSFNTLLNAIVGTPTAAGTFQIELSATDSSGTTNATLTITVQAAPGSGPRISSTTSATGRTGSPFSFQVLTSGSSSGARLNVTNLPAGLSFNPVTGIISGTPTADGSFEISLTVTDGTASAGGGLQLTFTSDPALPVITSPTSAVVTPGKPFSYTITAPSSAGPSDPTIFTIIGTLPDGLTFNPATGTISGTLARTAQGAALAAASAPSGRVIASVQ
;
A
#
# COMPACT_ATOMS: atom_id res chain seq x y z
N MET A 1 43.09 21.88 -8.63
CA MET A 1 42.52 20.58 -9.00
C MET A 1 41.51 20.25 -7.91
N TYR A 2 40.22 20.29 -8.21
CA TYR A 2 39.20 19.97 -7.22
C TYR A 2 39.42 18.51 -6.78
N VAL A 3 39.39 18.27 -5.48
CA VAL A 3 39.28 16.92 -4.92
C VAL A 3 37.95 16.99 -4.18
N GLY A 4 36.91 16.44 -4.77
CA GLY A 4 35.55 16.57 -4.25
C GLY A 4 34.89 15.22 -4.24
N SER A 5 34.44 14.78 -3.07
CA SER A 5 33.59 13.60 -2.94
C SER A 5 32.48 13.90 -1.95
N ARG A 6 31.27 13.44 -2.23
CA ARG A 6 30.10 13.67 -1.39
C ARG A 6 29.15 12.48 -1.46
N ALA A 7 28.70 12.02 -0.30
CA ALA A 7 27.48 11.23 -0.21
C ALA A 7 26.30 12.17 -0.45
N LEU A 8 25.53 11.91 -1.49
CA LEU A 8 24.40 12.75 -1.87
C LEU A 8 23.17 12.38 -1.05
N THR A 9 22.85 11.09 -0.98
CA THR A 9 21.71 10.58 -0.21
C THR A 9 21.89 9.11 0.16
N VAL A 10 21.20 8.68 1.22
CA VAL A 10 21.10 7.29 1.64
C VAL A 10 19.71 6.77 1.27
N GLN A 11 19.67 5.68 0.53
CA GLN A 11 18.43 5.04 0.08
C GLN A 11 17.78 4.26 1.24
N PRO A 12 16.45 3.99 1.20
CA PRO A 12 15.76 3.25 2.26
C PRO A 12 16.33 1.85 2.55
N ASP A 13 16.98 1.22 1.57
CA ASP A 13 17.65 -0.07 1.72
C ASP A 13 19.08 0.03 2.29
N GLY A 14 19.51 1.23 2.66
CA GLY A 14 20.84 1.52 3.20
C GLY A 14 21.93 1.72 2.15
N LYS A 15 21.63 1.64 0.86
CA LYS A 15 22.58 1.99 -0.20
C LYS A 15 22.87 3.48 -0.21
N ILE A 16 24.04 3.87 -0.71
CA ILE A 16 24.51 5.26 -0.67
C ILE A 16 24.76 5.74 -2.10
N LEU A 17 24.10 6.82 -2.49
CA LEU A 17 24.44 7.51 -3.74
C LEU A 17 25.65 8.42 -3.49
N PHE A 18 26.72 8.21 -4.23
CA PHE A 18 28.00 8.84 -3.99
C PHE A 18 28.56 9.48 -5.25
N LEU A 19 29.03 10.71 -5.13
CA LEU A 19 29.65 11.47 -6.19
C LEU A 19 31.11 11.71 -5.84
N TYR A 20 32.03 11.47 -6.77
CA TYR A 20 33.44 11.79 -6.57
C TYR A 20 34.13 12.24 -7.86
N LEU A 21 35.11 13.12 -7.74
CA LEU A 21 35.99 13.51 -8.85
C LEU A 21 37.13 12.49 -8.96
N SER A 22 37.25 11.86 -10.12
CA SER A 22 38.30 10.90 -10.43
C SER A 22 39.50 11.58 -11.10
N SER A 23 40.61 10.85 -11.21
CA SER A 23 41.85 11.33 -11.85
C SER A 23 41.71 11.62 -13.34
N ASP A 24 40.63 11.14 -13.97
CA ASP A 24 40.25 11.45 -15.35
C ASP A 24 39.60 12.84 -15.51
N ALA A 25 39.53 13.63 -14.42
CA ALA A 25 38.87 14.93 -14.36
C ALA A 25 37.35 14.89 -14.62
N LEU A 26 36.73 13.70 -14.47
CA LEU A 26 35.29 13.52 -14.52
C LEU A 26 34.74 13.27 -13.13
N PHE A 27 33.53 13.78 -12.88
CA PHE A 27 32.75 13.38 -11.72
C PHE A 27 32.04 12.06 -12.01
N HIS A 28 32.21 11.08 -11.14
CA HIS A 28 31.57 9.77 -11.20
C HIS A 28 30.45 9.71 -10.18
N LEU A 29 29.23 9.52 -10.66
CA LEU A 29 28.07 9.17 -9.86
C LEU A 29 27.97 7.64 -9.80
N VAL A 30 28.17 7.10 -8.60
CA VAL A 30 28.10 5.67 -8.31
C VAL A 30 27.12 5.41 -7.18
N ARG A 31 26.71 4.15 -7.03
CA ARG A 31 26.01 3.68 -5.84
C ARG A 31 26.90 2.71 -5.08
N LEU A 32 26.94 2.87 -3.76
CA LEU A 32 27.59 1.96 -2.84
C LEU A 32 26.52 1.14 -2.12
N ASN A 33 26.82 -0.12 -1.81
CA ASN A 33 26.03 -0.94 -0.91
C ASN A 33 26.14 -0.40 0.53
N ALA A 34 25.26 -0.85 1.44
CA ALA A 34 25.33 -0.50 2.85
C ALA A 34 26.69 -0.85 3.51
N SER A 35 27.41 -1.83 2.95
CA SER A 35 28.77 -2.21 3.35
C SER A 35 29.87 -1.27 2.85
N GLY A 36 29.54 -0.29 1.99
CA GLY A 36 30.48 0.60 1.32
C GLY A 36 31.10 0.05 0.03
N SER A 37 30.83 -1.21 -0.36
CA SER A 37 31.29 -1.76 -1.64
C SER A 37 30.49 -1.20 -2.82
N ILE A 38 31.11 -1.05 -4.00
CA ILE A 38 30.40 -0.59 -5.21
C ILE A 38 29.24 -1.54 -5.55
N ASP A 39 28.06 -0.97 -5.84
CA ASP A 39 26.91 -1.71 -6.36
C ASP A 39 27.04 -1.89 -7.88
N SER A 40 27.37 -3.10 -8.32
CA SER A 40 27.52 -3.44 -9.73
C SER A 40 26.21 -3.42 -10.51
N GLY A 41 25.06 -3.41 -9.84
CA GLY A 41 23.74 -3.27 -10.46
C GLY A 41 23.37 -1.82 -10.77
N PHE A 42 24.22 -0.84 -10.43
CA PHE A 42 23.99 0.56 -10.72
C PHE A 42 24.85 1.04 -11.90
N SER A 43 24.19 1.66 -12.87
CA SER A 43 24.82 2.25 -14.05
C SER A 43 25.58 3.51 -13.66
N VAL A 44 26.90 3.41 -13.63
CA VAL A 44 27.80 4.54 -13.35
C VAL A 44 27.58 5.65 -14.35
N THR A 45 27.55 6.91 -13.88
CA THR A 45 27.48 8.08 -14.74
C THR A 45 28.70 8.97 -14.58
N THR A 46 29.28 9.41 -15.69
CA THR A 46 30.34 10.39 -15.72
C THR A 46 29.82 11.77 -16.15
N ILE A 47 30.19 12.81 -15.43
CA ILE A 47 29.83 14.21 -15.71
C ILE A 47 31.14 15.00 -15.87
N ALA A 48 31.27 15.79 -16.93
CA ALA A 48 32.48 16.56 -17.17
C ALA A 48 32.61 17.71 -16.15
N ALA A 49 33.80 17.91 -15.60
CA ALA A 49 34.05 19.05 -14.72
C ALA A 49 33.91 20.41 -15.42
N THR A 50 33.97 20.45 -16.76
CA THR A 50 33.75 21.65 -17.58
C THR A 50 32.28 22.02 -17.76
N ASP A 51 31.34 21.09 -17.53
CA ASP A 51 29.90 21.41 -17.49
C ASP A 51 29.53 22.27 -16.26
N LEU A 52 30.50 22.52 -15.36
CA LEU A 52 30.36 23.29 -14.12
C LEU A 52 30.88 24.72 -14.19
N VAL A 53 31.54 25.09 -15.28
CA VAL A 53 32.17 26.41 -15.42
C VAL A 53 31.86 26.94 -16.80
N GLN A 54 30.84 27.79 -16.88
CA GLN A 54 30.82 28.84 -17.90
C GLN A 54 30.60 30.15 -17.17
N GLY A 55 31.52 31.08 -17.40
CA GLY A 55 31.53 32.39 -16.75
C GLY A 55 30.29 33.20 -17.11
N PHE A 56 30.12 34.31 -16.40
CA PHE A 56 28.99 35.22 -16.56
C PHE A 56 28.91 35.76 -18.00
N PRO A 57 27.98 35.33 -18.88
CA PRO A 57 27.71 36.07 -20.11
C PRO A 57 27.12 37.43 -19.74
N LEU A 58 27.35 38.45 -20.55
CA LEU A 58 26.64 39.71 -20.41
C LEU A 58 25.15 39.45 -20.70
N VAL A 59 24.29 39.54 -19.69
CA VAL A 59 22.85 39.32 -19.86
C VAL A 59 22.24 40.59 -20.45
N PHE A 60 21.60 40.44 -21.59
CA PHE A 60 20.86 41.54 -22.21
C PHE A 60 19.39 41.47 -21.79
N ASP A 61 18.89 42.54 -21.18
CA ASP A 61 17.46 42.72 -20.90
C ASP A 61 16.80 43.36 -22.13
N PRO A 62 15.97 42.63 -22.89
CA PRO A 62 15.33 43.15 -24.10
C PRO A 62 14.19 44.13 -23.79
N LYS A 63 13.69 44.17 -22.55
CA LYS A 63 12.62 45.07 -22.11
C LYS A 63 13.16 46.43 -21.69
N THR A 64 14.34 46.46 -21.06
CA THR A 64 15.01 47.71 -20.64
C THR A 64 16.14 48.15 -21.56
N ASN A 65 16.52 47.31 -22.55
CA ASN A 65 17.61 47.55 -23.49
C ASN A 65 18.97 47.79 -22.80
N GLN A 66 19.19 47.16 -21.65
CA GLN A 66 20.42 47.28 -20.86
C GLN A 66 21.14 45.95 -20.71
N THR A 67 22.45 46.02 -20.57
CA THR A 67 23.27 44.87 -20.17
C THR A 67 23.30 44.81 -18.65
N LEU A 68 22.78 43.72 -18.09
CA LEU A 68 22.81 43.42 -16.67
C LEU A 68 24.08 42.63 -16.37
N GLN A 69 25.03 43.25 -15.67
CA GLN A 69 25.97 42.48 -14.84
C GLN A 69 25.28 42.23 -13.50
N PRO A 70 25.14 40.97 -13.04
CA PRO A 70 24.70 40.75 -11.67
C PRO A 70 25.72 41.41 -10.72
N PRO A 71 25.24 42.22 -9.76
CA PRO A 71 26.11 42.84 -8.77
C PRO A 71 26.63 41.74 -7.83
N GLU A 72 27.95 41.72 -7.63
CA GLU A 72 28.70 40.80 -6.76
C GLU A 72 28.96 39.39 -7.35
N GLY A 73 30.11 39.27 -8.02
CA GLY A 73 30.69 37.99 -8.36
C GLY A 73 31.21 37.28 -7.11
N VAL A 74 30.50 36.25 -6.67
CA VAL A 74 31.06 35.17 -5.84
C VAL A 74 31.05 33.90 -6.68
N LEU A 75 32.22 33.54 -7.19
CA LEU A 75 32.50 32.22 -7.74
C LEU A 75 32.53 31.24 -6.56
N SER A 76 31.70 30.20 -6.60
CA SER A 76 31.97 28.98 -5.85
C SER A 76 31.87 27.84 -6.83
N ALA A 77 32.99 27.19 -7.12
CA ALA A 77 32.94 25.94 -7.86
C ALA A 77 32.22 24.92 -6.96
N THR A 78 31.00 24.59 -7.34
CA THR A 78 30.13 23.64 -6.66
C THR A 78 30.19 22.29 -7.36
N LEU A 79 29.79 21.23 -6.65
CA LEU A 79 29.62 19.91 -7.25
C LEU A 79 28.55 19.96 -8.34
N PRO A 80 28.66 19.13 -9.39
CA PRO A 80 27.67 19.10 -10.47
C PRO A 80 26.29 18.69 -10.00
N ILE A 81 26.23 17.94 -8.91
CA ILE A 81 24.99 17.64 -8.24
C ILE A 81 25.00 18.39 -6.91
N ALA A 82 24.09 19.36 -6.77
CA ALA A 82 23.88 20.11 -5.54
C ALA A 82 23.12 19.27 -4.52
N ASP A 83 22.16 18.46 -4.99
CA ASP A 83 21.33 17.64 -4.13
C ASP A 83 20.76 16.41 -4.86
N ALA A 84 20.38 15.38 -4.12
CA ALA A 84 19.73 14.20 -4.67
C ALA A 84 18.74 13.59 -3.67
N VAL A 85 17.58 13.16 -4.16
CA VAL A 85 16.59 12.45 -3.35
C VAL A 85 16.13 11.17 -4.02
N VAL A 86 15.80 10.19 -3.20
CA VAL A 86 15.14 8.97 -3.64
C VAL A 86 13.64 9.19 -3.54
N HIS A 87 12.97 8.98 -4.65
CA HIS A 87 11.52 9.05 -4.75
C HIS A 87 10.87 7.74 -4.28
N SER A 88 9.55 7.75 -4.02
CA SER A 88 8.86 6.62 -3.37
C SER A 88 8.85 5.33 -4.20
N ASP A 89 9.02 5.40 -5.51
CA ASP A 89 9.16 4.26 -6.42
C ASP A 89 10.62 3.77 -6.59
N GLY A 90 11.56 4.37 -5.84
CA GLY A 90 12.99 4.08 -5.92
C GLY A 90 13.75 4.84 -7.03
N GLY A 91 13.06 5.65 -7.83
CA GLY A 91 13.70 6.59 -8.75
C GLY A 91 14.57 7.60 -8.00
N ILE A 92 15.63 8.08 -8.64
CA ILE A 92 16.59 9.00 -8.04
C ILE A 92 16.51 10.32 -8.79
N VAL A 93 16.14 11.40 -8.10
CA VAL A 93 16.11 12.74 -8.67
C VAL A 93 17.39 13.45 -8.27
N LEU A 94 18.09 14.03 -9.24
CA LEU A 94 19.30 14.82 -9.05
C LEU A 94 19.02 16.27 -9.41
N ALA A 95 19.49 17.18 -8.56
CA ALA A 95 19.42 18.61 -8.77
C ALA A 95 20.81 19.26 -8.74
N GLY A 96 20.99 20.35 -9.48
CA GLY A 96 22.25 21.06 -9.47
C GLY A 96 22.40 22.12 -10.55
N PRO A 97 23.60 22.72 -10.67
CA PRO A 97 23.89 23.79 -11.60
C PRO A 97 24.26 23.27 -13.00
N PHE A 98 23.48 22.36 -13.57
CA PHE A 98 23.75 21.76 -14.89
C PHE A 98 22.66 22.06 -15.91
N THR A 99 23.04 22.28 -17.16
CA THR A 99 22.09 22.42 -18.28
C THR A 99 21.72 21.13 -18.94
N SER A 100 22.62 20.18 -18.92
CA SER A 100 22.48 18.90 -19.58
C SER A 100 23.00 17.78 -18.70
N PHE A 101 22.47 16.59 -18.93
CA PHE A 101 22.89 15.36 -18.28
C PHE A 101 22.99 14.28 -19.34
N ARG A 102 24.17 13.67 -19.51
CA ARG A 102 24.46 12.74 -20.63
C ARG A 102 24.09 13.33 -21.99
N ASN A 103 24.42 14.61 -22.22
CA ASN A 103 24.09 15.39 -23.43
C ASN A 103 22.59 15.61 -23.70
N ILE A 104 21.71 15.29 -22.75
CA ILE A 104 20.27 15.56 -22.82
C ILE A 104 19.98 16.80 -21.99
N ALA A 105 19.19 17.74 -22.52
CA ALA A 105 18.79 18.93 -21.79
C ALA A 105 18.05 18.54 -20.49
N ALA A 106 18.56 19.03 -19.36
CA ALA A 106 18.07 18.70 -18.02
C ALA A 106 17.84 19.96 -17.16
N ARG A 107 18.59 21.04 -17.42
CA ARG A 107 18.34 22.40 -16.89
C ARG A 107 17.97 22.41 -15.40
N GLY A 108 18.88 21.83 -14.62
CA GLY A 108 18.88 21.81 -13.18
C GLY A 108 18.24 20.59 -12.53
N LEU A 109 17.56 19.72 -13.28
CA LEU A 109 16.89 18.55 -12.70
C LEU A 109 16.93 17.35 -13.65
N VAL A 110 17.22 16.16 -13.13
CA VAL A 110 17.13 14.91 -13.90
C VAL A 110 16.67 13.77 -13.00
N ARG A 111 15.94 12.81 -13.56
CA ARG A 111 15.56 11.58 -12.86
C ARG A 111 16.26 10.37 -13.46
N LEU A 112 16.77 9.51 -12.59
CA LEU A 112 17.29 8.20 -12.92
C LEU A 112 16.34 7.12 -12.38
N LYS A 113 16.31 5.97 -13.05
CA LYS A 113 15.69 4.76 -12.54
C LYS A 113 16.53 4.18 -11.39
N PRO A 114 15.99 3.22 -10.60
CA PRO A 114 16.74 2.57 -9.52
C PRO A 114 18.06 1.91 -9.97
N ASP A 115 18.23 1.60 -11.25
CA ASP A 115 19.44 1.02 -11.84
C ASP A 115 20.44 2.08 -12.35
N GLY A 116 20.18 3.38 -12.14
CA GLY A 116 21.04 4.48 -12.59
C GLY A 116 20.92 4.83 -14.08
N THR A 117 20.01 4.18 -14.82
CA THR A 117 19.69 4.59 -16.19
C THR A 117 18.79 5.83 -16.18
N LEU A 118 18.83 6.64 -17.24
CA LEU A 118 18.01 7.84 -17.33
C LEU A 118 16.52 7.47 -17.41
N ASP A 119 15.69 8.15 -16.62
CA ASP A 119 14.24 8.06 -16.73
C ASP A 119 13.72 9.13 -17.69
N SER A 120 13.53 8.76 -18.95
CA SER A 120 13.01 9.66 -19.98
C SER A 120 11.51 9.97 -19.84
N THR A 121 10.80 9.33 -18.90
CA THR A 121 9.37 9.61 -18.67
C THR A 121 9.16 10.82 -17.76
N PHE A 122 10.21 11.32 -17.12
CA PHE A 122 10.16 12.47 -16.21
C PHE A 122 10.11 13.81 -16.98
N GLN A 123 8.98 14.52 -16.87
CA GLN A 123 8.54 15.62 -17.72
C GLN A 123 8.93 17.00 -17.20
N ILE A 124 10.24 17.27 -17.07
CA ILE A 124 10.72 18.60 -16.63
C ILE A 124 10.50 19.73 -17.65
N GLY A 125 10.16 19.38 -18.90
CA GLY A 125 10.03 20.32 -20.03
C GLY A 125 11.23 21.25 -20.16
N GLY A 126 11.00 22.57 -20.05
CA GLY A 126 12.03 23.60 -20.12
C GLY A 126 12.95 23.71 -18.89
N GLY A 127 12.71 22.93 -17.83
CA GLY A 127 13.46 22.91 -16.57
C GLY A 127 13.47 24.25 -15.84
N ALA A 128 14.47 24.46 -14.98
CA ALA A 128 14.69 25.74 -14.31
C ALA A 128 15.06 26.84 -15.32
N GLN A 129 14.45 28.02 -15.17
CA GLN A 129 14.56 29.15 -16.11
C GLN A 129 14.65 30.51 -15.38
N TRP A 130 15.31 31.47 -16.02
CA TRP A 130 15.12 32.90 -15.73
C TRP A 130 14.12 33.47 -16.75
N THR A 131 13.09 34.18 -16.30
CA THR A 131 11.98 34.61 -17.16
C THR A 131 12.20 35.98 -17.80
N GLN A 132 13.20 36.73 -17.36
CA GLN A 132 13.45 38.10 -17.82
C GLN A 132 14.34 38.20 -19.06
N THR A 133 14.83 37.10 -19.63
CA THR A 133 15.80 37.15 -20.74
C THR A 133 15.43 36.18 -21.85
N THR A 134 15.52 36.63 -23.11
CA THR A 134 15.54 35.73 -24.26
C THR A 134 16.79 34.87 -24.13
N GLN A 135 16.63 33.55 -24.17
CA GLN A 135 17.68 32.58 -23.87
C GLN A 135 18.84 32.65 -24.89
N THR A 136 19.78 33.57 -24.68
CA THR A 136 21.02 33.68 -25.45
C THR A 136 22.21 33.57 -24.49
N ALA A 137 22.51 32.32 -24.11
CA ALA A 137 23.74 31.81 -23.50
C ALA A 137 24.00 32.01 -21.98
N GLU A 138 24.63 30.95 -21.42
CA GLU A 138 25.61 30.83 -20.31
C GLU A 138 25.29 31.13 -18.82
N PHE A 139 24.08 31.56 -18.43
CA PHE A 139 23.67 31.45 -17.01
C PHE A 139 22.62 30.39 -16.77
N PHE A 140 22.81 29.63 -15.70
CA PHE A 140 21.94 28.51 -15.39
C PHE A 140 21.25 28.75 -14.05
N PRO A 141 19.92 28.96 -14.06
CA PRO A 141 19.16 28.88 -12.84
C PRO A 141 19.38 27.51 -12.21
N VAL A 142 19.63 27.50 -10.91
CA VAL A 142 20.05 26.30 -10.18
C VAL A 142 18.88 25.81 -9.36
N VAL A 143 18.61 24.51 -9.42
CA VAL A 143 17.85 23.82 -8.37
C VAL A 143 18.87 23.39 -7.34
N GLU A 144 18.85 24.02 -6.17
CA GLU A 144 19.88 23.85 -5.13
C GLU A 144 19.49 22.78 -4.12
N GLN A 145 18.19 22.64 -3.85
CA GLN A 145 17.63 21.68 -2.91
C GLN A 145 16.36 21.06 -3.50
N ILE A 146 16.18 19.78 -3.22
CA ILE A 146 14.98 19.04 -3.58
C ILE A 146 14.54 18.20 -2.39
N GLU A 147 13.25 18.24 -2.09
CA GLU A 147 12.68 17.44 -1.01
C GLU A 147 11.41 16.73 -1.48
N PRO A 148 11.26 15.41 -1.25
CA PRO A 148 10.03 14.71 -1.58
C PRO A 148 8.90 15.12 -0.64
N GLN A 149 7.74 15.39 -1.23
CA GLN A 149 6.52 15.67 -0.49
C GLN A 149 5.82 14.37 -0.07
N VAL A 150 4.90 14.43 0.90
CA VAL A 150 4.21 13.22 1.40
C VAL A 150 3.32 12.56 0.33
N ASP A 151 2.79 13.33 -0.63
CA ASP A 151 1.99 12.85 -1.75
C ASP A 151 2.81 12.33 -2.94
N GLY A 152 4.14 12.29 -2.81
CA GLY A 152 5.04 11.93 -3.90
C GLY A 152 5.31 13.06 -4.89
N LYS A 153 4.91 14.30 -4.61
CA LYS A 153 5.44 15.47 -5.32
C LYS A 153 6.88 15.78 -4.89
N LEU A 154 7.50 16.74 -5.55
CA LEU A 154 8.83 17.23 -5.23
C LEU A 154 8.77 18.72 -5.00
N LEU A 155 9.24 19.19 -3.84
CA LEU A 155 9.44 20.60 -3.57
C LEU A 155 10.87 20.98 -3.96
N LEU A 156 11.00 22.01 -4.79
CA LEU A 156 12.27 22.53 -5.28
C LEU A 156 12.54 23.89 -4.65
N ALA A 157 13.80 24.13 -4.28
CA ALA A 157 14.28 25.45 -3.92
C ALA A 157 15.60 25.76 -4.64
N GLY A 158 15.78 27.00 -5.10
CA GLY A 158 17.00 27.44 -5.76
C GLY A 158 16.91 28.82 -6.38
N THR A 159 17.77 29.13 -7.35
CA THR A 159 17.97 30.49 -7.90
C THR A 159 17.11 30.80 -9.13
N PHE A 160 16.19 29.92 -9.49
CA PHE A 160 15.35 30.04 -10.68
C PHE A 160 14.21 31.06 -10.53
N GLU A 161 13.72 31.63 -11.63
CA GLU A 161 12.55 32.53 -11.66
C GLU A 161 11.30 31.83 -12.23
N ALA A 162 11.50 30.74 -12.96
CA ALA A 162 10.46 29.87 -13.46
C ALA A 162 10.94 28.42 -13.54
N PHE A 163 9.97 27.52 -13.65
CA PHE A 163 10.18 26.14 -14.02
C PHE A 163 9.25 25.80 -15.19
N ASN A 164 9.81 25.27 -16.28
CA ASN A 164 9.05 24.91 -17.49
C ASN A 164 8.11 26.03 -17.99
N GLY A 165 8.57 27.28 -18.00
CA GLY A 165 7.79 28.45 -18.41
C GLY A 165 6.78 28.98 -17.38
N VAL A 166 6.56 28.29 -16.26
CA VAL A 166 5.67 28.74 -15.17
C VAL A 166 6.48 29.58 -14.18
N ALA A 167 6.03 30.81 -13.92
CA ALA A 167 6.66 31.69 -12.95
C ALA A 167 6.68 31.06 -11.55
N ALA A 168 7.88 30.90 -11.00
CA ALA A 168 8.15 30.19 -9.75
C ALA A 168 9.46 30.74 -9.16
N PRO A 169 9.46 31.94 -8.56
CA PRO A 169 10.68 32.61 -8.09
C PRO A 169 11.30 31.87 -6.90
N GLY A 170 12.18 30.92 -7.23
CA GLY A 170 13.04 30.15 -6.36
C GLY A 170 12.37 29.06 -5.53
N ILE A 171 11.07 28.84 -5.72
CA ILE A 171 10.29 27.75 -5.10
C ILE A 171 9.31 27.19 -6.13
N ALA A 172 9.32 25.88 -6.35
CA ALA A 172 8.37 25.19 -7.23
C ALA A 172 7.97 23.84 -6.63
N SER A 173 6.72 23.42 -6.85
CA SER A 173 6.27 22.04 -6.63
C SER A 173 6.16 21.33 -7.96
N LEU A 174 6.67 20.11 -8.06
CA LEU A 174 6.50 19.22 -9.22
C LEU A 174 5.67 18.00 -8.85
N ASN A 175 4.82 17.56 -9.76
CA ASN A 175 4.17 16.26 -9.70
C ASN A 175 5.21 15.12 -9.73
N ALA A 176 4.78 13.92 -9.34
CA ALA A 176 5.61 12.70 -9.36
C ALA A 176 6.24 12.42 -10.74
N ASP A 177 5.57 12.83 -11.82
CA ASP A 177 6.05 12.69 -13.20
C ASP A 177 6.98 13.82 -13.65
N GLY A 178 7.27 14.81 -12.79
CA GLY A 178 8.17 15.94 -13.08
C GLY A 178 7.49 17.16 -13.72
N SER A 179 6.20 17.08 -14.05
CA SER A 179 5.43 18.23 -14.51
C SER A 179 5.22 19.24 -13.36
N VAL A 180 5.08 20.53 -13.69
CA VAL A 180 4.87 21.59 -12.67
C VAL A 180 3.48 21.44 -12.04
N ASP A 181 3.42 21.42 -10.71
CA ASP A 181 2.16 21.52 -9.98
C ASP A 181 1.67 22.97 -9.95
N THR A 182 0.81 23.32 -10.91
CA THR A 182 0.26 24.67 -11.04
C THR A 182 -0.76 25.03 -9.95
N SER A 183 -1.17 24.08 -9.11
CA SER A 183 -2.04 24.35 -7.96
C SER A 183 -1.28 24.84 -6.73
N PHE A 184 0.04 24.63 -6.70
CA PHE A 184 0.90 25.08 -5.62
C PHE A 184 1.10 26.60 -5.67
N VAL A 185 0.78 27.27 -4.57
CA VAL A 185 1.03 28.70 -4.36
C VAL A 185 2.13 28.84 -3.32
N ALA A 186 3.34 29.18 -3.77
CA ALA A 186 4.46 29.41 -2.86
C ALA A 186 4.13 30.57 -1.92
N PRO A 187 4.25 30.40 -0.60
CA PRO A 187 3.94 31.47 0.36
C PRO A 187 5.02 32.56 0.36
N ALA A 188 6.20 32.28 -0.19
CA ALA A 188 7.33 33.19 -0.26
C ALA A 188 7.97 33.15 -1.64
N ILE A 189 8.79 34.15 -1.92
CA ILE A 189 9.54 34.27 -3.16
C ILE A 189 11.02 34.45 -2.83
N ARG A 190 11.90 33.99 -3.71
CA ARG A 190 13.32 34.31 -3.60
C ARG A 190 13.56 35.76 -3.96
N GLN A 191 14.32 36.47 -3.13
CA GLN A 191 14.79 37.81 -3.41
C GLN A 191 15.80 37.78 -4.56
N LYS A 192 15.46 38.48 -5.64
CA LYS A 192 16.16 38.40 -6.93
C LYS A 192 17.66 38.70 -6.85
N PHE A 193 18.05 39.69 -6.07
CA PHE A 193 19.43 40.18 -6.01
C PHE A 193 20.18 39.74 -4.74
N ALA A 194 19.53 38.97 -3.87
CA ALA A 194 20.16 38.52 -2.65
C ALA A 194 20.96 37.23 -2.91
N GLY A 195 22.22 37.25 -2.50
CA GLY A 195 23.10 36.09 -2.50
C GLY A 195 22.73 35.10 -1.39
N GLY A 196 23.34 33.91 -1.45
CA GLY A 196 23.14 32.85 -0.46
C GLY A 196 22.42 31.63 -1.03
N GLN A 197 22.75 30.47 -0.48
CA GLN A 197 22.20 29.19 -0.86
C GLN A 197 20.79 29.00 -0.26
N ALA A 198 19.89 28.39 -1.02
CA ALA A 198 18.68 27.82 -0.49
C ALA A 198 19.01 26.60 0.37
N VAL A 199 18.43 26.54 1.56
CA VAL A 199 18.44 25.33 2.38
C VAL A 199 16.99 24.98 2.66
N LEU A 200 16.60 23.80 2.22
CA LEU A 200 15.29 23.23 2.42
C LEU A 200 15.48 21.96 3.26
N ALA A 201 14.70 21.82 4.32
CA ALA A 201 14.77 20.64 5.17
C ALA A 201 13.36 20.17 5.51
N LYS A 202 13.07 18.90 5.25
CA LYS A 202 11.80 18.27 5.64
C LYS A 202 11.71 18.06 7.16
N GLN A 203 10.59 18.41 7.74
CA GLN A 203 10.25 18.17 9.15
C GLN A 203 9.47 16.86 9.30
N SER A 204 9.44 16.32 10.52
CA SER A 204 8.75 15.05 10.82
C SER A 204 7.24 15.08 10.61
N ASP A 205 6.63 16.27 10.61
CA ASP A 205 5.20 16.47 10.35
C ASP A 205 4.88 16.72 8.86
N GLY A 206 5.86 16.57 7.97
CA GLY A 206 5.71 16.75 6.52
C GLY A 206 5.94 18.18 6.05
N SER A 207 5.92 19.19 6.94
CA SER A 207 6.26 20.57 6.56
C SER A 207 7.75 20.73 6.26
N PHE A 208 8.15 21.88 5.71
CA PHE A 208 9.55 22.20 5.40
C PHE A 208 10.00 23.48 6.08
N LEU A 209 11.27 23.50 6.50
CA LEU A 209 11.97 24.73 6.82
C LEU A 209 12.78 25.16 5.61
N LEU A 210 12.49 26.36 5.12
CA LEU A 210 13.24 27.04 4.08
C LEU A 210 14.06 28.16 4.71
N SER A 211 15.35 28.24 4.39
CA SER A 211 16.19 29.38 4.71
C SER A 211 17.01 29.81 3.50
N GLY A 212 17.61 31.00 3.62
CA GLY A 212 18.28 31.68 2.52
C GLY A 212 17.56 32.97 2.15
N PRO A 213 17.82 33.52 0.95
CA PRO A 213 17.31 34.83 0.54
C PRO A 213 15.85 34.76 0.07
N TYR A 214 14.94 34.32 0.95
CA TYR A 214 13.51 34.21 0.67
C TYR A 214 12.75 35.17 1.56
N SER A 215 11.72 35.84 1.02
CA SER A 215 10.83 36.70 1.81
C SER A 215 9.39 36.56 1.34
N PHE A 216 8.45 36.89 2.24
CA PHE A 216 7.04 36.99 1.87
C PHE A 216 6.84 38.09 0.82
N PRO A 217 5.81 38.04 -0.05
CA PRO A 217 5.62 38.97 -1.17
C PRO A 217 5.63 40.47 -0.82
N ASN A 218 5.38 40.82 0.45
CA ASN A 218 5.33 42.20 0.95
C ASN A 218 6.50 42.55 1.89
N GLU A 219 7.51 41.68 2.00
CA GLU A 219 8.67 41.88 2.86
C GLU A 219 9.95 42.06 2.03
N THR A 220 10.74 43.07 2.39
CA THR A 220 12.01 43.38 1.74
C THR A 220 13.22 42.77 2.46
N VAL A 221 13.02 42.18 3.64
CA VAL A 221 14.05 41.51 4.43
C VAL A 221 13.75 40.02 4.47
N ALA A 222 14.76 39.18 4.22
CA ALA A 222 14.61 37.75 4.37
C ALA A 222 14.52 37.38 5.86
N PRO A 223 13.42 36.77 6.35
CA PRO A 223 13.42 36.14 7.67
C PRO A 223 14.50 35.05 7.74
N SER A 224 14.96 34.73 8.96
CA SER A 224 15.99 33.69 9.15
C SER A 224 15.55 32.30 8.67
N PHE A 225 14.25 32.01 8.71
CA PHE A 225 13.64 30.80 8.16
C PHE A 225 12.15 31.04 7.89
N ILE A 226 11.62 30.35 6.88
CA ILE A 226 10.21 30.30 6.50
C ILE A 226 9.77 28.85 6.62
N ARG A 227 8.65 28.63 7.30
CA ARG A 227 8.03 27.31 7.35
C ARG A 227 7.03 27.17 6.21
N LEU A 228 7.29 26.23 5.31
CA LEU A 228 6.39 25.88 4.21
C LEU A 228 5.52 24.71 4.66
N LEU A 229 4.20 24.89 4.65
CA LEU A 229 3.27 23.85 5.02
C LEU A 229 2.84 23.08 3.76
N GLU A 230 2.80 21.75 3.85
CA GLU A 230 2.18 20.90 2.82
C GLU A 230 0.68 20.83 3.03
N LEU A 231 -0.09 20.88 1.94
CA LEU A 231 -1.52 20.58 2.00
C LEU A 231 -1.76 19.13 2.45
N PRO A 232 -2.89 18.86 3.15
CA PRO A 232 -3.30 17.51 3.48
C PRO A 232 -3.25 16.54 2.31
N VAL A 233 -2.82 15.31 2.55
CA VAL A 233 -2.81 14.25 1.54
C VAL A 233 -3.88 13.22 1.85
N ILE A 234 -4.79 12.97 0.91
CA ILE A 234 -5.78 11.89 1.00
C ILE A 234 -5.11 10.57 0.59
N ASN A 235 -4.97 9.64 1.54
CA ASN A 235 -4.28 8.37 1.35
C ASN A 235 -5.24 7.19 1.09
N SER A 236 -6.56 7.37 1.30
CA SER A 236 -7.54 6.30 1.10
C SER A 236 -7.83 6.02 -0.39
N PRO A 237 -8.18 4.77 -0.78
CA PRO A 237 -8.46 4.44 -2.17
C PRO A 237 -9.61 5.27 -2.75
N LEU A 238 -9.44 5.88 -3.94
CA LEU A 238 -10.47 6.71 -4.57
C LEU A 238 -11.54 5.91 -5.35
N SER A 239 -11.62 4.60 -5.10
CA SER A 239 -12.66 3.72 -5.62
C SER A 239 -13.09 2.71 -4.56
N ALA A 240 -14.39 2.47 -4.44
CA ALA A 240 -14.94 1.42 -3.58
C ALA A 240 -16.16 0.76 -4.22
N THR A 241 -16.41 -0.49 -3.86
CA THR A 241 -17.62 -1.22 -4.28
C THR A 241 -18.49 -1.52 -3.07
N ALA A 242 -19.79 -1.30 -3.20
CA ALA A 242 -20.80 -1.63 -2.20
C ALA A 242 -21.92 -2.47 -2.84
N THR A 243 -22.80 -3.03 -2.02
CA THR A 243 -24.02 -3.71 -2.49
C THR A 243 -25.23 -3.01 -1.89
N ALA A 244 -26.22 -2.70 -2.74
CA ALA A 244 -27.46 -2.08 -2.29
C ALA A 244 -28.14 -2.96 -1.23
N GLY A 245 -28.59 -2.34 -0.14
CA GLY A 245 -29.24 -3.03 0.98
C GLY A 245 -28.28 -3.68 1.99
N GLN A 246 -26.96 -3.60 1.79
CA GLN A 246 -25.96 -4.19 2.69
C GLN A 246 -25.16 -3.14 3.45
N GLN A 247 -24.70 -3.49 4.66
CA GLN A 247 -23.83 -2.60 5.44
C GLN A 247 -22.53 -2.34 4.68
N PHE A 248 -22.18 -1.07 4.55
CA PHE A 248 -20.98 -0.59 3.91
C PHE A 248 -20.19 0.25 4.91
N THR A 249 -18.88 0.10 4.90
CA THR A 249 -17.95 0.94 5.66
C THR A 249 -16.73 1.19 4.80
N TYR A 250 -16.43 2.48 4.60
CA TYR A 250 -15.24 2.94 3.91
C TYR A 250 -14.49 3.88 4.83
N GLN A 251 -13.25 3.51 5.18
CA GLN A 251 -12.42 4.33 6.05
C GLN A 251 -11.68 5.39 5.23
N PHE A 252 -11.94 6.65 5.55
CA PHE A 252 -11.27 7.79 4.98
C PHE A 252 -9.98 8.05 5.76
N GLN A 253 -8.87 8.20 5.06
CA GLN A 253 -7.55 8.39 5.66
C GLN A 253 -6.86 9.56 4.97
N ALA A 254 -6.34 10.48 5.77
CA ALA A 254 -5.44 11.54 5.34
C ALA A 254 -4.42 11.82 6.46
N SER A 255 -3.24 12.28 6.09
CA SER A 255 -2.13 12.54 7.02
C SER A 255 -2.12 14.01 7.48
N GLY A 256 -1.87 14.25 8.76
CA GLY A 256 -1.67 15.60 9.31
C GLY A 256 -2.93 16.47 9.44
N VAL A 257 -4.13 15.88 9.34
CA VAL A 257 -5.38 16.66 9.20
C VAL A 257 -6.08 16.99 10.51
N THR A 258 -6.78 18.12 10.53
CA THR A 258 -7.62 18.55 11.66
C THR A 258 -9.10 18.22 11.43
N SER A 259 -9.56 18.11 10.19
CA SER A 259 -10.94 17.71 9.89
C SER A 259 -11.10 17.03 8.54
N PHE A 260 -12.20 16.29 8.42
CA PHE A 260 -12.61 15.55 7.24
C PHE A 260 -14.07 15.87 6.89
N THR A 261 -14.38 15.97 5.60
CA THR A 261 -15.75 16.02 5.11
C THR A 261 -15.95 15.07 3.94
N ALA A 262 -17.19 14.60 3.77
CA ALA A 262 -17.61 13.81 2.62
C ALA A 262 -18.99 14.30 2.18
N ASN A 263 -19.07 14.86 0.97
CA ASN A 263 -20.28 15.41 0.37
C ASN A 263 -20.80 14.50 -0.75
N ASN A 264 -22.06 14.70 -1.14
CA ASN A 264 -22.72 13.92 -2.20
C ASN A 264 -22.82 12.41 -1.90
N LEU A 265 -23.03 12.06 -0.63
CA LEU A 265 -23.19 10.68 -0.21
C LEU A 265 -24.46 10.05 -0.79
N PRO A 266 -24.39 8.80 -1.30
CA PRO A 266 -25.56 8.03 -1.72
C PRO A 266 -26.58 7.89 -0.60
N ALA A 267 -27.86 7.78 -0.95
CA ALA A 267 -28.93 7.54 0.02
C ALA A 267 -28.63 6.28 0.86
N GLY A 268 -28.73 6.45 2.19
CA GLY A 268 -28.43 5.39 3.16
C GLY A 268 -26.98 5.34 3.63
N LEU A 269 -26.08 6.15 3.08
CA LEU A 269 -24.73 6.37 3.61
C LEU A 269 -24.64 7.71 4.36
N SER A 270 -23.78 7.75 5.38
CA SER A 270 -23.45 8.96 6.14
C SER A 270 -21.96 8.96 6.52
N PHE A 271 -21.40 10.15 6.74
CA PHE A 271 -20.02 10.27 7.24
C PHE A 271 -20.03 10.28 8.77
N ASN A 272 -19.32 9.33 9.36
CA ASN A 272 -19.08 9.25 10.80
C ASN A 272 -17.74 9.90 11.13
N THR A 273 -17.80 11.09 11.74
CA THR A 273 -16.62 11.91 12.08
C THR A 273 -15.78 11.34 13.22
N LEU A 274 -16.32 10.44 14.05
CA LEU A 274 -15.55 9.76 15.10
C LEU A 274 -14.73 8.60 14.55
N LEU A 275 -15.27 7.92 13.53
CA LEU A 275 -14.60 6.80 12.87
C LEU A 275 -13.78 7.23 11.64
N ASN A 276 -13.90 8.49 11.22
CA ASN A 276 -13.42 9.00 9.94
C ASN A 276 -13.81 8.05 8.79
N ALA A 277 -15.09 7.65 8.75
CA ALA A 277 -15.56 6.63 7.84
C ALA A 277 -16.93 6.96 7.26
N ILE A 278 -17.12 6.66 5.98
CA ILE A 278 -18.45 6.60 5.37
C ILE A 278 -19.06 5.26 5.79
N VAL A 279 -20.19 5.30 6.48
CA VAL A 279 -20.90 4.13 7.01
C VAL A 279 -22.36 4.14 6.57
N GLY A 280 -23.01 2.99 6.61
CA GLY A 280 -24.45 2.89 6.42
C GLY A 280 -24.84 1.74 5.51
N THR A 281 -25.99 1.86 4.85
CA THR A 281 -26.56 0.85 3.96
C THR A 281 -27.07 1.56 2.70
N PRO A 282 -26.34 1.53 1.58
CA PRO A 282 -26.74 2.26 0.38
C PRO A 282 -28.03 1.62 -0.18
N THR A 283 -29.00 2.44 -0.58
CA THR A 283 -30.34 1.93 -0.95
C THR A 283 -30.54 1.68 -2.45
N ALA A 284 -29.73 2.31 -3.30
CA ALA A 284 -29.86 2.23 -4.75
C ALA A 284 -28.55 1.78 -5.41
N ALA A 285 -28.67 0.87 -6.37
CA ALA A 285 -27.55 0.52 -7.24
C ALA A 285 -27.21 1.68 -8.17
N GLY A 286 -25.93 1.86 -8.48
CA GLY A 286 -25.43 2.93 -9.33
C GLY A 286 -23.97 3.28 -9.04
N THR A 287 -23.41 4.19 -9.83
CA THR A 287 -22.09 4.76 -9.60
C THR A 287 -22.27 6.18 -9.07
N PHE A 288 -21.63 6.46 -7.94
CA PHE A 288 -21.73 7.74 -7.24
C PHE A 288 -20.34 8.37 -7.08
N GLN A 289 -20.26 9.68 -7.30
CA GLN A 289 -19.05 10.47 -7.10
C GLN A 289 -19.19 11.26 -5.80
N ILE A 290 -18.38 10.90 -4.81
CA ILE A 290 -18.37 11.49 -3.48
C ILE A 290 -17.20 12.47 -3.45
N GLU A 291 -17.45 13.70 -3.03
CA GLU A 291 -16.40 14.69 -2.82
C GLU A 291 -15.86 14.55 -1.40
N LEU A 292 -14.60 14.14 -1.30
CA LEU A 292 -13.87 14.05 -0.04
C LEU A 292 -13.05 15.32 0.16
N SER A 293 -13.07 15.90 1.35
CA SER A 293 -12.16 16.99 1.72
C SER A 293 -11.40 16.65 3.00
N ALA A 294 -10.13 17.02 3.00
CA ALA A 294 -9.20 16.89 4.12
C ALA A 294 -8.60 18.26 4.40
N THR A 295 -8.75 18.75 5.64
CA THR A 295 -8.35 20.12 6.03
C THR A 295 -7.44 20.11 7.23
N ASP A 296 -6.43 20.98 7.23
CA ASP A 296 -5.56 21.27 8.36
C ASP A 296 -5.25 22.79 8.44
N SER A 297 -4.22 23.18 9.19
CA SER A 297 -3.77 24.59 9.25
C SER A 297 -3.12 25.11 7.97
N SER A 298 -2.70 24.24 7.07
CA SER A 298 -2.06 24.61 5.80
C SER A 298 -3.09 24.88 4.70
N GLY A 299 -4.26 24.23 4.77
CA GLY A 299 -5.32 24.40 3.78
C GLY A 299 -6.22 23.19 3.67
N THR A 300 -6.86 23.04 2.52
CA THR A 300 -7.81 21.95 2.23
C THR A 300 -7.47 21.27 0.91
N THR A 301 -7.43 19.95 0.91
CA THR A 301 -7.31 19.11 -0.28
C THR A 301 -8.62 18.41 -0.56
N ASN A 302 -9.01 18.36 -1.83
CA ASN A 302 -10.21 17.65 -2.29
C ASN A 302 -9.85 16.46 -3.18
N ALA A 303 -10.62 15.38 -3.09
CA ALA A 303 -10.54 14.25 -4.00
C ALA A 303 -11.93 13.69 -4.31
N THR A 304 -12.08 13.03 -5.46
CA THR A 304 -13.32 12.37 -5.85
C THR A 304 -13.22 10.88 -5.63
N LEU A 305 -13.99 10.35 -4.67
CA LEU A 305 -14.17 8.92 -4.46
C LEU A 305 -15.30 8.42 -5.35
N THR A 306 -15.04 7.39 -6.16
CA THR A 306 -16.07 6.68 -6.91
C THR A 306 -16.57 5.47 -6.12
N ILE A 307 -17.83 5.49 -5.68
CA ILE A 307 -18.49 4.31 -5.08
C ILE A 307 -19.41 3.68 -6.12
N THR A 308 -19.12 2.42 -6.48
CA THR A 308 -20.01 1.60 -7.30
C THR A 308 -20.87 0.73 -6.40
N VAL A 309 -22.16 1.08 -6.27
CA VAL A 309 -23.15 0.27 -5.57
C VAL A 309 -23.76 -0.72 -6.57
N GLN A 310 -23.48 -2.00 -6.37
CA GLN A 310 -24.05 -3.08 -7.16
C GLN A 310 -25.47 -3.40 -6.66
N ALA A 311 -26.34 -3.84 -7.55
CA ALA A 311 -27.63 -4.39 -7.14
C ALA A 311 -27.40 -5.63 -6.25
N ALA A 312 -28.24 -5.80 -5.24
CA ALA A 312 -28.28 -7.06 -4.50
C ALA A 312 -28.52 -8.21 -5.50
N PRO A 313 -27.69 -9.27 -5.50
CA PRO A 313 -27.88 -10.39 -6.41
C PRO A 313 -29.28 -11.00 -6.30
N GLY A 314 -30.01 -11.13 -7.42
CA GLY A 314 -31.38 -11.65 -7.48
C GLY A 314 -31.56 -13.15 -7.24
N SER A 315 -30.56 -13.85 -6.71
CA SER A 315 -30.55 -15.31 -6.48
C SER A 315 -30.96 -15.72 -5.06
N GLY A 316 -31.48 -14.78 -4.26
CA GLY A 316 -31.80 -15.02 -2.85
C GLY A 316 -30.55 -15.04 -1.96
N PRO A 317 -30.74 -15.15 -0.64
CA PRO A 317 -29.63 -15.14 0.30
C PRO A 317 -28.80 -16.43 0.15
N ARG A 318 -27.48 -16.36 0.34
CA ARG A 318 -26.58 -17.51 0.39
C ARG A 318 -25.67 -17.40 1.61
N ILE A 319 -25.38 -18.51 2.28
CA ILE A 319 -24.36 -18.59 3.33
C ILE A 319 -22.98 -18.71 2.66
N SER A 320 -22.06 -17.83 3.04
CA SER A 320 -20.72 -17.68 2.43
C SER A 320 -19.57 -17.87 3.42
N SER A 321 -19.85 -18.12 4.71
CA SER A 321 -18.83 -18.48 5.70
C SER A 321 -18.18 -19.84 5.41
N THR A 322 -17.07 -20.14 6.09
CA THR A 322 -16.48 -21.48 6.08
C THR A 322 -17.47 -22.50 6.65
N THR A 323 -17.39 -23.74 6.20
CA THR A 323 -18.27 -24.85 6.63
C THR A 323 -17.71 -25.62 7.82
N SER A 324 -16.59 -25.17 8.40
CA SER A 324 -16.01 -25.76 9.61
C SER A 324 -15.26 -24.73 10.44
N ALA A 325 -15.22 -24.92 11.75
CA ALA A 325 -14.38 -24.19 12.69
C ALA A 325 -13.97 -25.08 13.86
N THR A 326 -12.84 -24.78 14.50
CA THR A 326 -12.36 -25.50 15.67
C THR A 326 -12.13 -24.56 16.86
N GLY A 327 -12.22 -25.08 18.08
CA GLY A 327 -11.99 -24.31 19.30
C GLY A 327 -11.57 -25.21 20.46
N ARG A 328 -11.44 -24.62 21.65
CA ARG A 328 -11.13 -25.37 22.87
C ARG A 328 -12.30 -25.43 23.83
N THR A 329 -12.57 -26.62 24.36
CA THR A 329 -13.57 -26.79 25.42
C THR A 329 -13.13 -26.04 26.66
N GLY A 330 -14.09 -25.38 27.32
CA GLY A 330 -13.83 -24.52 28.48
C GLY A 330 -13.16 -23.19 28.14
N SER A 331 -12.87 -22.90 26.86
CA SER A 331 -12.30 -21.63 26.42
C SER A 331 -13.32 -20.82 25.61
N PRO A 332 -13.35 -19.48 25.71
CA PRO A 332 -14.22 -18.67 24.88
C PRO A 332 -14.03 -18.96 23.38
N PHE A 333 -15.14 -19.14 22.68
CA PHE A 333 -15.23 -19.39 21.25
C PHE A 333 -16.12 -18.34 20.58
N SER A 334 -15.76 -17.94 19.37
CA SER A 334 -16.54 -17.02 18.53
C SER A 334 -16.38 -17.39 17.05
N PHE A 335 -17.49 -17.45 16.32
CA PHE A 335 -17.53 -17.71 14.89
C PHE A 335 -18.58 -16.82 14.22
N GLN A 336 -18.19 -16.17 13.13
CA GLN A 336 -19.04 -15.27 12.36
C GLN A 336 -19.62 -16.00 11.14
N VAL A 337 -20.94 -16.17 11.10
CA VAL A 337 -21.65 -16.59 9.89
C VAL A 337 -21.74 -15.40 8.94
N LEU A 338 -21.34 -15.62 7.68
CA LEU A 338 -21.36 -14.61 6.62
C LEU A 338 -22.42 -15.00 5.60
N THR A 339 -23.12 -14.01 5.05
CA THR A 339 -24.08 -14.20 3.97
C THR A 339 -23.77 -13.25 2.81
N SER A 340 -24.21 -13.65 1.62
CA SER A 340 -24.15 -12.87 0.39
C SER A 340 -25.53 -12.87 -0.27
N GLY A 341 -25.91 -11.80 -0.95
CA GLY A 341 -27.23 -11.73 -1.62
C GLY A 341 -28.42 -11.62 -0.66
N SER A 342 -28.18 -11.32 0.62
CA SER A 342 -29.23 -11.05 1.63
C SER A 342 -29.46 -9.55 1.79
N SER A 343 -30.64 -9.15 2.24
CA SER A 343 -30.98 -7.79 2.67
C SER A 343 -30.72 -7.58 4.18
N SER A 344 -30.79 -6.34 4.65
CA SER A 344 -30.76 -6.01 6.09
C SER A 344 -31.96 -6.56 6.89
N GLY A 345 -33.02 -6.99 6.20
CA GLY A 345 -34.16 -7.70 6.78
C GLY A 345 -33.92 -9.19 7.02
N ALA A 346 -32.82 -9.74 6.51
CA ALA A 346 -32.52 -11.15 6.63
C ALA A 346 -32.36 -11.57 8.11
N ARG A 347 -32.81 -12.78 8.42
CA ARG A 347 -32.64 -13.41 9.73
C ARG A 347 -31.95 -14.74 9.55
N LEU A 348 -30.86 -14.92 10.27
CA LEU A 348 -30.21 -16.21 10.38
C LEU A 348 -30.87 -17.01 11.51
N ASN A 349 -30.91 -18.32 11.32
CA ASN A 349 -31.31 -19.28 12.32
C ASN A 349 -30.26 -20.38 12.39
N VAL A 350 -30.04 -20.91 13.59
CA VAL A 350 -29.16 -22.06 13.82
C VAL A 350 -29.94 -23.15 14.55
N THR A 351 -29.74 -24.39 14.16
CA THR A 351 -30.19 -25.56 14.92
C THR A 351 -28.99 -26.43 15.28
N ASN A 352 -29.15 -27.25 16.33
CA ASN A 352 -28.12 -28.16 16.83
C ASN A 352 -26.86 -27.45 17.36
N LEU A 353 -27.01 -26.24 17.91
CA LEU A 353 -25.87 -25.52 18.46
C LEU A 353 -25.30 -26.23 19.71
N PRO A 354 -23.97 -26.43 19.81
CA PRO A 354 -23.34 -27.04 20.97
C PRO A 354 -23.64 -26.32 22.29
N ALA A 355 -23.73 -27.08 23.37
CA ALA A 355 -23.97 -26.52 24.70
C ALA A 355 -22.86 -25.52 25.09
N GLY A 356 -23.26 -24.44 25.73
CA GLY A 356 -22.37 -23.35 26.12
C GLY A 356 -22.12 -22.31 25.02
N LEU A 357 -22.66 -22.51 23.82
CA LEU A 357 -22.69 -21.50 22.75
C LEU A 357 -24.09 -20.86 22.64
N SER A 358 -24.09 -19.65 22.10
CA SER A 358 -25.25 -18.83 21.80
C SER A 358 -25.13 -18.27 20.38
N PHE A 359 -26.25 -17.87 19.79
CA PHE A 359 -26.27 -17.34 18.43
C PHE A 359 -27.07 -16.03 18.35
N ASN A 360 -26.51 -15.04 17.68
CA ASN A 360 -27.21 -13.79 17.38
C ASN A 360 -27.78 -13.84 15.94
N PRO A 361 -29.11 -13.85 15.76
CA PRO A 361 -29.75 -14.02 14.46
C PRO A 361 -29.65 -12.80 13.54
N VAL A 362 -29.24 -11.64 14.07
CA VAL A 362 -29.06 -10.39 13.30
C VAL A 362 -27.60 -10.21 12.91
N THR A 363 -26.68 -10.41 13.85
CA THR A 363 -25.24 -10.24 13.58
C THR A 363 -24.60 -11.49 12.99
N GLY A 364 -25.20 -12.68 13.11
CA GLY A 364 -24.64 -13.94 12.63
C GLY A 364 -23.51 -14.50 13.51
N ILE A 365 -23.29 -13.96 14.71
CA ILE A 365 -22.23 -14.42 15.61
C ILE A 365 -22.71 -15.63 16.42
N ILE A 366 -21.97 -16.73 16.32
CA ILE A 366 -22.00 -17.85 17.28
C ILE A 366 -20.92 -17.58 18.32
N SER A 367 -21.26 -17.47 19.59
CA SER A 367 -20.27 -17.22 20.65
C SER A 367 -20.64 -17.86 21.98
N GLY A 368 -19.64 -18.10 22.82
CA GLY A 368 -19.82 -18.65 24.16
C GLY A 368 -18.61 -19.44 24.61
N THR A 369 -18.79 -20.31 25.60
CA THR A 369 -17.74 -21.22 26.06
C THR A 369 -18.25 -22.64 25.87
N PRO A 370 -17.79 -23.39 24.86
CA PRO A 370 -18.23 -24.74 24.60
C PRO A 370 -17.86 -25.63 25.78
N THR A 371 -18.81 -26.45 26.22
CA THR A 371 -18.67 -27.25 27.45
C THR A 371 -18.31 -28.71 27.19
N ALA A 372 -18.22 -29.13 25.93
CA ALA A 372 -17.93 -30.50 25.55
C ALA A 372 -16.98 -30.56 24.33
N ASP A 373 -16.01 -31.48 24.40
CA ASP A 373 -15.20 -31.88 23.26
C ASP A 373 -16.05 -32.63 22.23
N GLY A 374 -15.67 -32.55 20.96
CA GLY A 374 -16.34 -33.28 19.89
C GLY A 374 -16.52 -32.45 18.63
N SER A 375 -16.99 -33.11 17.56
CA SER A 375 -17.36 -32.46 16.30
C SER A 375 -18.88 -32.41 16.18
N PHE A 376 -19.41 -31.21 15.98
CA PHE A 376 -20.84 -30.92 15.98
C PHE A 376 -21.23 -30.33 14.64
N GLU A 377 -22.07 -31.04 13.90
CA GLU A 377 -22.66 -30.50 12.68
C GLU A 377 -23.90 -29.67 13.04
N ILE A 378 -23.82 -28.37 12.76
CA ILE A 378 -24.90 -27.42 12.99
C ILE A 378 -25.52 -27.02 11.65
N SER A 379 -26.84 -26.83 11.63
CA SER A 379 -27.54 -26.37 10.43
C SER A 379 -27.81 -24.88 10.53
N LEU A 380 -27.42 -24.15 9.50
CA LEU A 380 -27.63 -22.72 9.35
C LEU A 380 -28.69 -22.48 8.29
N THR A 381 -29.62 -21.57 8.56
CA THR A 381 -30.60 -21.09 7.59
C THR A 381 -30.59 -19.58 7.59
N VAL A 382 -30.50 -18.96 6.41
CA VAL A 382 -30.77 -17.54 6.22
C VAL A 382 -32.12 -17.39 5.54
N THR A 383 -33.01 -16.62 6.13
CA THR A 383 -34.33 -16.27 5.57
C THR A 383 -34.36 -14.78 5.29
N ASP A 384 -34.75 -14.41 4.08
CA ASP A 384 -34.85 -13.03 3.62
C ASP A 384 -36.15 -12.84 2.85
N GLY A 385 -37.19 -12.35 3.54
CA GLY A 385 -38.56 -12.34 3.01
C GLY A 385 -39.11 -13.76 2.82
N THR A 386 -39.46 -14.11 1.58
CA THR A 386 -39.91 -15.47 1.19
C THR A 386 -38.77 -16.38 0.73
N ALA A 387 -37.58 -15.83 0.52
CA ALA A 387 -36.41 -16.59 0.07
C ALA A 387 -35.67 -17.18 1.28
N SER A 388 -35.16 -18.39 1.13
CA SER A 388 -34.34 -19.04 2.16
C SER A 388 -33.20 -19.84 1.55
N ALA A 389 -32.07 -19.91 2.25
CA ALA A 389 -30.98 -20.80 1.92
C ALA A 389 -30.39 -21.45 3.16
N GLY A 390 -29.98 -22.70 3.03
CA GLY A 390 -29.38 -23.49 4.09
C GLY A 390 -27.90 -23.78 3.85
N GLY A 391 -27.18 -24.11 4.92
CA GLY A 391 -25.79 -24.56 4.89
C GLY A 391 -25.43 -25.31 6.17
N GLY A 392 -24.49 -26.25 6.08
CA GLY A 392 -23.93 -26.94 7.25
C GLY A 392 -22.66 -26.26 7.74
N LEU A 393 -22.45 -26.25 9.06
CA LEU A 393 -21.21 -25.82 9.70
C LEU A 393 -20.77 -26.87 10.73
N GLN A 394 -19.54 -27.35 10.60
CA GLN A 394 -18.95 -28.30 11.54
C GLN A 394 -18.11 -27.57 12.59
N LEU A 395 -18.54 -27.59 13.86
CA LEU A 395 -17.78 -27.02 14.98
C LEU A 395 -17.05 -28.13 15.73
N THR A 396 -15.73 -28.04 15.89
CA THR A 396 -14.96 -29.06 16.62
C THR A 396 -14.26 -28.47 17.84
N PHE A 397 -14.58 -28.96 19.03
CA PHE A 397 -13.98 -28.49 20.28
C PHE A 397 -13.06 -29.54 20.89
N THR A 398 -11.92 -29.08 21.44
CA THR A 398 -10.87 -29.94 21.99
C THR A 398 -10.29 -29.40 23.30
N SER A 399 -9.98 -30.25 24.26
CA SER A 399 -9.13 -29.92 25.40
C SER A 399 -7.66 -30.27 25.04
N ASP A 400 -6.70 -29.36 25.26
CA ASP A 400 -5.33 -29.37 24.68
C ASP A 400 -4.34 -30.44 25.25
N PRO A 401 -3.24 -30.93 24.60
CA PRO A 401 -2.83 -31.09 23.17
C PRO A 401 -2.37 -32.53 22.68
N ALA A 402 -2.32 -33.59 23.48
CA ALA A 402 -1.40 -34.73 23.23
C ALA A 402 -1.87 -35.92 22.33
N LEU A 403 -2.96 -35.82 21.56
CA LEU A 403 -3.52 -36.99 20.83
C LEU A 403 -3.96 -36.65 19.38
N PRO A 404 -3.77 -37.56 18.40
CA PRO A 404 -4.18 -37.35 17.01
C PRO A 404 -5.72 -37.36 16.87
N VAL A 405 -6.28 -36.41 16.12
CA VAL A 405 -7.73 -36.25 15.88
C VAL A 405 -8.07 -36.53 14.42
N ILE A 406 -9.14 -37.28 14.16
CA ILE A 406 -9.63 -37.50 12.78
C ILE A 406 -10.26 -36.21 12.26
N THR A 407 -9.73 -35.70 11.14
CA THR A 407 -10.19 -34.49 10.46
C THR A 407 -10.87 -34.78 9.13
N SER A 408 -10.87 -36.02 8.66
CA SER A 408 -11.61 -36.42 7.46
C SER A 408 -13.12 -36.62 7.76
N PRO A 409 -14.02 -36.46 6.76
CA PRO A 409 -15.47 -36.59 6.98
C PRO A 409 -15.86 -37.94 7.58
N THR A 410 -16.69 -37.99 8.62
CA THR A 410 -16.99 -39.25 9.33
C THR A 410 -17.86 -40.24 8.56
N SER A 411 -18.25 -39.92 7.31
CA SER A 411 -18.93 -40.86 6.41
C SER A 411 -18.58 -40.61 4.94
N ALA A 412 -18.71 -41.65 4.12
CA ALA A 412 -18.57 -41.57 2.67
C ALA A 412 -19.62 -42.42 1.94
N VAL A 413 -20.19 -41.89 0.86
CA VAL A 413 -21.17 -42.61 0.04
C VAL A 413 -20.46 -43.33 -1.11
N VAL A 414 -20.73 -44.64 -1.24
CA VAL A 414 -20.13 -45.50 -2.29
C VAL A 414 -21.20 -45.98 -3.25
N THR A 415 -20.93 -45.88 -4.56
CA THR A 415 -21.81 -46.42 -5.61
C THR A 415 -21.37 -47.85 -6.00
N PRO A 416 -22.26 -48.86 -5.93
CA PRO A 416 -21.89 -50.25 -6.23
C PRO A 416 -21.32 -50.45 -7.65
N GLY A 417 -20.28 -51.27 -7.77
CA GLY A 417 -19.63 -51.58 -9.05
C GLY A 417 -18.75 -50.47 -9.64
N LYS A 418 -18.50 -49.37 -8.89
CA LYS A 418 -17.53 -48.33 -9.25
C LYS A 418 -16.32 -48.35 -8.31
N PRO A 419 -15.12 -48.01 -8.82
CA PRO A 419 -13.95 -47.86 -7.96
C PRO A 419 -14.17 -46.73 -6.95
N PHE A 420 -13.78 -46.98 -5.72
CA PHE A 420 -13.92 -46.09 -4.57
C PHE A 420 -12.60 -46.00 -3.81
N SER A 421 -12.30 -44.82 -3.28
CA SER A 421 -11.17 -44.58 -2.40
C SER A 421 -11.52 -43.46 -1.42
N TYR A 422 -11.26 -43.70 -0.14
CA TYR A 422 -11.48 -42.75 0.93
C TYR A 422 -10.34 -42.87 1.94
N THR A 423 -9.70 -41.75 2.29
CA THR A 423 -8.56 -41.73 3.20
C THR A 423 -8.94 -41.06 4.52
N ILE A 424 -8.80 -41.79 5.61
CA ILE A 424 -8.94 -41.26 6.96
C ILE A 424 -7.73 -40.39 7.24
N THR A 425 -7.97 -39.12 7.55
CA THR A 425 -6.92 -38.16 7.83
C THR A 425 -6.92 -37.87 9.32
N ALA A 426 -5.82 -38.19 10.00
CA ALA A 426 -5.62 -37.88 11.42
C ALA A 426 -4.15 -37.45 11.62
N PRO A 427 -3.83 -36.14 11.54
CA PRO A 427 -2.46 -35.66 11.66
C PRO A 427 -1.87 -35.99 13.04
N SER A 428 -0.62 -36.44 13.10
CA SER A 428 0.08 -36.62 14.37
C SER A 428 0.56 -35.27 14.91
N SER A 429 0.66 -35.14 16.24
CA SER A 429 0.87 -33.85 16.90
C SER A 429 2.33 -33.46 17.12
N ALA A 430 3.34 -34.28 16.76
CA ALA A 430 4.74 -33.91 16.98
C ALA A 430 5.75 -34.60 16.03
N GLY A 431 6.01 -33.99 14.87
CA GLY A 431 7.16 -34.30 14.01
C GLY A 431 7.25 -35.75 13.47
N PRO A 432 8.28 -36.08 12.67
CA PRO A 432 8.39 -37.39 12.00
C PRO A 432 8.60 -38.60 12.94
N SER A 433 8.76 -38.39 14.25
CA SER A 433 9.10 -39.42 15.25
C SER A 433 7.90 -39.97 16.04
N ASP A 434 6.69 -39.45 15.82
CA ASP A 434 5.46 -39.93 16.48
C ASP A 434 4.32 -40.08 15.45
N PRO A 435 4.22 -41.22 14.74
CA PRO A 435 3.26 -41.40 13.64
C PRO A 435 1.86 -41.82 14.15
N THR A 436 0.80 -41.29 13.52
CA THR A 436 -0.57 -41.75 13.76
C THR A 436 -0.76 -43.18 13.25
N ILE A 437 -1.40 -44.04 14.05
CA ILE A 437 -1.70 -45.44 13.68
C ILE A 437 -3.20 -45.56 13.36
N PHE A 438 -3.52 -46.07 12.17
CA PHE A 438 -4.90 -46.31 11.74
C PHE A 438 -5.26 -47.79 11.83
N THR A 439 -6.43 -48.08 12.39
CA THR A 439 -6.93 -49.46 12.60
C THR A 439 -8.41 -49.53 12.26
N ILE A 440 -8.84 -50.62 11.61
CA ILE A 440 -10.26 -50.83 11.32
C ILE A 440 -10.93 -51.63 12.44
N ILE A 441 -12.16 -51.27 12.80
CA ILE A 441 -12.97 -51.96 13.81
C ILE A 441 -14.20 -52.54 13.14
N GLY A 442 -14.21 -53.87 12.98
CA GLY A 442 -15.25 -54.59 12.25
C GLY A 442 -14.78 -55.02 10.86
N THR A 443 -15.73 -55.43 10.02
CA THR A 443 -15.46 -55.98 8.69
C THR A 443 -15.88 -54.99 7.61
N LEU A 444 -15.00 -54.71 6.66
CA LEU A 444 -15.35 -53.95 5.46
C LEU A 444 -16.35 -54.74 4.59
N PRO A 445 -17.26 -54.05 3.88
CA PRO A 445 -18.07 -54.68 2.85
C PRO A 445 -17.22 -55.37 1.77
N ASP A 446 -17.75 -56.46 1.21
CA ASP A 446 -17.06 -57.24 0.17
C ASP A 446 -16.66 -56.35 -1.02
N GLY A 447 -15.37 -56.41 -1.35
CA GLY A 447 -14.76 -55.64 -2.43
C GLY A 447 -14.06 -54.35 -2.00
N LEU A 448 -14.13 -53.97 -0.72
CA LEU A 448 -13.33 -52.90 -0.13
C LEU A 448 -12.20 -53.46 0.75
N THR A 449 -11.08 -52.74 0.77
CA THR A 449 -9.87 -53.08 1.53
C THR A 449 -9.36 -51.87 2.30
N PHE A 450 -8.67 -52.09 3.43
CA PHE A 450 -8.10 -51.03 4.26
C PHE A 450 -6.58 -51.13 4.29
N ASN A 451 -5.90 -50.01 4.05
CA ASN A 451 -4.46 -49.87 4.21
C ASN A 451 -4.16 -49.16 5.54
N PRO A 452 -3.69 -49.87 6.58
CA PRO A 452 -3.43 -49.30 7.90
C PRO A 452 -2.24 -48.33 7.94
N ALA A 453 -1.32 -48.40 6.96
CA ALA A 453 -0.16 -47.49 6.89
C ALA A 453 -0.55 -46.10 6.36
N THR A 454 -1.62 -46.01 5.56
CA THR A 454 -2.08 -44.75 4.95
C THR A 454 -3.45 -44.30 5.44
N GLY A 455 -4.16 -45.13 6.22
CA GLY A 455 -5.53 -44.87 6.63
C GLY A 455 -6.56 -44.94 5.49
N THR A 456 -6.21 -45.55 4.35
CA THR A 456 -7.04 -45.54 3.13
C THR A 456 -7.94 -46.78 3.02
N ILE A 457 -9.23 -46.57 2.82
CA ILE A 457 -10.20 -47.58 2.39
C ILE A 457 -10.37 -47.46 0.87
N SER A 458 -10.13 -48.53 0.13
CA SER A 458 -10.27 -48.51 -1.34
C SER A 458 -10.71 -49.86 -1.90
N GLY A 459 -11.29 -49.83 -3.11
CA GLY A 459 -11.75 -51.03 -3.81
C GLY A 459 -12.97 -50.77 -4.69
N THR A 460 -13.67 -51.83 -5.08
CA THR A 460 -14.94 -51.74 -5.82
C THR A 460 -16.00 -52.56 -5.09
N LEU A 461 -17.01 -51.88 -4.57
CA LEU A 461 -18.08 -52.53 -3.80
C LEU A 461 -18.85 -53.53 -4.66
N ALA A 462 -18.96 -54.78 -4.20
CA ALA A 462 -19.72 -55.82 -4.89
C ALA A 462 -21.22 -55.45 -4.96
N ARG A 463 -21.88 -55.73 -6.09
CA ARG A 463 -23.26 -55.27 -6.39
C ARG A 463 -24.35 -55.78 -5.42
N THR A 464 -24.02 -56.67 -4.49
CA THR A 464 -24.93 -57.31 -3.53
C THR A 464 -24.61 -57.02 -2.06
N ALA A 465 -23.64 -56.17 -1.73
CA ALA A 465 -23.29 -55.89 -0.34
C ALA A 465 -24.13 -54.75 0.28
N GLN A 466 -24.76 -55.01 1.44
CA GLN A 466 -25.32 -53.99 2.33
C GLN A 466 -24.68 -54.18 3.71
N GLY A 467 -23.96 -53.16 4.19
CA GLY A 467 -23.29 -53.17 5.50
C GLY A 467 -22.47 -51.91 5.72
N ALA A 468 -22.39 -51.45 6.97
CA ALA A 468 -21.55 -50.34 7.42
C ALA A 468 -20.30 -50.90 8.11
N ALA A 469 -19.15 -50.25 7.94
CA ALA A 469 -17.90 -50.65 8.58
C ALA A 469 -17.28 -49.45 9.28
N LEU A 470 -16.77 -49.64 10.50
CA LEU A 470 -16.22 -48.55 11.30
C LEU A 470 -14.69 -48.60 11.24
N ALA A 471 -14.05 -47.47 10.93
CA ALA A 471 -12.59 -47.35 10.94
C ALA A 471 -12.14 -46.28 11.93
N ALA A 472 -11.06 -46.54 12.67
CA ALA A 472 -10.64 -45.69 13.79
C ALA A 472 -9.15 -45.30 13.73
N ALA A 473 -8.83 -44.14 14.30
CA ALA A 473 -7.45 -43.68 14.49
C ALA A 473 -7.05 -43.78 15.96
N SER A 474 -5.80 -44.20 16.21
CA SER A 474 -5.24 -44.40 17.54
C SER A 474 -3.85 -43.79 17.68
N ALA A 475 -3.50 -43.37 18.89
CA ALA A 475 -2.14 -42.98 19.25
C ALA A 475 -1.28 -44.23 19.54
N PRO A 476 0.07 -44.13 19.52
CA PRO A 476 0.95 -45.24 19.92
C PRO A 476 0.72 -45.77 21.34
N SER A 477 0.00 -45.03 22.18
CA SER A 477 -0.47 -45.44 23.51
C SER A 477 -1.69 -46.38 23.50
N GLY A 478 -2.22 -46.75 22.32
CA GLY A 478 -3.30 -47.72 22.16
C GLY A 478 -4.72 -47.20 22.42
N ARG A 479 -4.90 -45.88 22.61
CA ARG A 479 -6.22 -45.28 22.87
C ARG A 479 -6.93 -44.93 21.55
N VAL A 480 -8.16 -45.42 21.37
CA VAL A 480 -9.02 -45.17 20.18
C VAL A 480 -9.68 -43.80 20.30
N ILE A 481 -9.52 -42.93 19.29
CA ILE A 481 -9.82 -41.48 19.44
C ILE A 481 -11.00 -40.99 18.58
N ALA A 482 -11.43 -41.70 17.53
CA ALA A 482 -12.71 -41.49 16.82
C ALA A 482 -12.97 -42.59 15.77
N SER A 483 -14.22 -42.74 15.30
CA SER A 483 -14.61 -43.71 14.25
C SER A 483 -15.27 -43.02 13.04
N VAL A 484 -14.96 -43.51 11.83
CA VAL A 484 -15.57 -43.14 10.53
C VAL A 484 -16.42 -44.32 10.05
N GLN A 485 -17.62 -44.07 9.50
CA GLN A 485 -18.58 -45.08 9.04
C GLN A 485 -18.70 -45.18 7.51
#